data_AF-A0A928XX80-F1
#
_entry.id   AF-A0A928XX80-F1
#
_cell.length_a   1.000
_cell.length_b   1.000
_cell.length_c   1.000
_cell.angle_alpha   90.00
_cell.angle_beta   90.00
_cell.angle_gamma   90.00
#
_symmetry.space_group_name_H-M   'P 1'
#
loop_
_entity.id
_entity.type
_entity.pdbx_description
1 polymer ?
#
loop_
_entity_poly.entity_id
_entity_poly.type
_entity_poly.pdbx_seq_one_letter_code
_entity_poly.pdbx_strand_id
1 'polypeptide(L)'
;MNAITQHPAGLGSSESNNTQNCQPASKWMALVNDGNVHAPTRRVKARVLKTQAGVPEDHILVRDHESGRDVAFEDDDLIDLAEGNVFITMPRCEFSPTGGCVGRPKLAWFVDDRPEITLLAEQNGRTLRELFGLTIATRLFRDAESPQDELIGPEKAIAFPEGPVFYSRRPGVGLTITVNKQTFGQQDGVKPEMTGREIGNLVTTEPCEVKQLQKGKPEIDIPLNAKVKIEGCEEFKVIRCNVVGGYEQARIDRELDALRENGAEVDFIPGGRPAVIYRRVPTRPGYGAVAETDVLVVIPPAFPGAFLDGAYLPKGSPLLGKVAGAAGQGDFQADGKAWELVSYHPHNGGGGPAWSPSRHGIHSYYTEVLSWIQKAN
;
A
#
# COMPACT_ATOMS: atom_id res chain seq x y z
N MET A 1 -18.86 55.96 -61.78
CA MET A 1 -18.62 54.51 -61.97
C MET A 1 -18.23 53.94 -60.62
N ASN A 2 -19.08 53.10 -60.03
CA ASN A 2 -18.75 52.01 -59.11
C ASN A 2 -20.07 51.41 -58.63
N ALA A 3 -20.40 50.26 -59.19
CA ALA A 3 -21.54 49.44 -58.77
C ALA A 3 -21.03 48.37 -57.80
N ILE A 4 -21.76 48.24 -56.69
CA ILE A 4 -21.62 47.22 -55.66
C ILE A 4 -22.75 46.21 -55.86
N THR A 5 -22.41 44.93 -55.99
CA THR A 5 -23.30 43.74 -55.98
C THR A 5 -22.38 42.50 -55.95
N GLN A 6 -22.56 41.38 -55.23
CA GLN A 6 -23.51 40.91 -54.21
C GLN A 6 -23.01 39.53 -53.69
N HIS A 7 -23.27 39.23 -52.40
CA HIS A 7 -23.65 37.94 -51.74
C HIS A 7 -22.76 36.66 -51.73
N PRO A 8 -23.04 35.63 -50.85
CA PRO A 8 -23.99 35.55 -49.71
C PRO A 8 -23.42 34.99 -48.39
N ALA A 9 -24.25 35.09 -47.34
CA ALA A 9 -24.13 34.41 -46.06
C ALA A 9 -24.49 32.92 -46.15
N GLY A 10 -23.78 32.08 -45.40
CA GLY A 10 -24.12 30.70 -45.09
C GLY A 10 -23.98 30.45 -43.58
N LEU A 11 -25.08 30.04 -42.95
CA LEU A 11 -25.16 29.65 -41.55
C LEU A 11 -24.32 28.40 -41.26
N GLY A 12 -23.63 28.41 -40.13
CA GLY A 12 -22.95 27.24 -39.55
C GLY A 12 -22.85 27.43 -38.05
N SER A 13 -23.85 26.92 -37.34
CA SER A 13 -24.01 26.90 -35.89
C SER A 13 -22.91 26.13 -35.14
N SER A 14 -22.83 26.46 -33.84
CA SER A 14 -22.14 25.78 -32.74
C SER A 14 -20.62 25.92 -32.68
N GLU A 15 -20.17 27.07 -32.17
CA GLU A 15 -19.00 27.13 -31.30
C GLU A 15 -19.31 26.31 -30.04
N SER A 16 -19.07 25.00 -30.11
CA SER A 16 -18.87 24.21 -28.90
C SER A 16 -17.58 24.71 -28.27
N ASN A 17 -17.72 25.39 -27.13
CA ASN A 17 -16.65 25.65 -26.17
C ASN A 17 -15.91 24.33 -25.90
N ASN A 18 -14.86 24.07 -26.66
CA ASN A 18 -13.88 23.06 -26.31
C ASN A 18 -13.01 23.72 -25.24
N THR A 19 -13.47 23.64 -23.99
CA THR A 19 -12.61 23.78 -22.82
C THR A 19 -11.44 22.82 -23.01
N GLN A 20 -10.37 23.32 -23.63
CA GLN A 20 -9.08 22.66 -23.65
C GLN A 20 -8.72 22.43 -22.20
N ASN A 21 -8.73 21.16 -21.83
CA ASN A 21 -8.35 20.70 -20.51
C ASN A 21 -6.84 20.96 -20.41
N CYS A 22 -6.46 22.16 -19.94
CA CYS A 22 -5.07 22.59 -19.74
C CYS A 22 -4.44 21.89 -18.53
N GLN A 23 -4.56 20.57 -18.47
CA GLN A 23 -3.81 19.73 -17.54
C GLN A 23 -2.40 19.57 -18.16
N PRO A 24 -1.34 19.93 -17.43
CA PRO A 24 0.01 19.85 -17.97
C PRO A 24 0.39 18.40 -18.28
N ALA A 25 1.00 18.17 -19.44
CA ALA A 25 1.41 16.84 -19.87
C ALA A 25 2.52 16.32 -18.93
N SER A 26 2.42 15.05 -18.53
CA SER A 26 3.47 14.41 -17.73
C SER A 26 4.67 14.05 -18.58
N LYS A 27 5.86 14.06 -17.98
CA LYS A 27 7.08 13.63 -18.66
C LYS A 27 7.09 12.12 -18.87
N TRP A 28 7.81 11.70 -19.92
CA TRP A 28 7.94 10.31 -20.32
C TRP A 28 9.41 9.90 -20.39
N MET A 29 9.67 8.67 -19.96
CA MET A 29 11.00 8.06 -20.02
C MET A 29 10.87 6.58 -20.35
N ALA A 30 11.84 6.07 -21.09
CA ALA A 30 11.99 4.65 -21.39
C ALA A 30 13.29 4.12 -20.77
N LEU A 31 13.33 2.83 -20.49
CA LEU A 31 14.53 2.09 -20.11
C LEU A 31 14.96 1.26 -21.31
N VAL A 32 16.14 1.53 -21.88
CA VAL A 32 16.71 0.81 -23.03
C VAL A 32 18.04 0.22 -22.63
N ASN A 33 18.15 -1.12 -22.59
CA ASN A 33 19.34 -1.83 -22.07
C ASN A 33 19.81 -1.29 -20.71
N ASP A 34 18.88 -1.13 -19.77
CA ASP A 34 19.11 -0.55 -18.43
C ASP A 34 19.52 0.95 -18.40
N GLY A 35 19.59 1.61 -19.57
CA GLY A 35 19.82 3.05 -19.68
C GLY A 35 18.53 3.86 -19.74
N ASN A 36 18.47 4.97 -19.01
CA ASN A 36 17.34 5.89 -19.05
C ASN A 36 17.34 6.75 -20.32
N VAL A 37 16.18 6.87 -20.97
CA VAL A 37 15.98 7.58 -22.23
C VAL A 37 14.78 8.51 -22.13
N HIS A 38 15.00 9.82 -22.07
CA HIS A 38 13.93 10.82 -21.99
C HIS A 38 13.16 10.92 -23.30
N ALA A 39 11.87 10.58 -23.27
CA ALA A 39 11.01 10.68 -24.44
C ALA A 39 10.35 12.07 -24.51
N PRO A 40 10.26 12.68 -25.71
CA PRO A 40 9.66 14.00 -25.87
C PRO A 40 8.15 14.01 -25.64
N THR A 41 7.47 12.88 -25.84
CA THR A 41 6.04 12.70 -25.51
C THR A 41 5.76 11.23 -25.24
N ARG A 42 4.53 10.91 -24.80
CA ARG A 42 4.04 9.52 -24.62
C ARG A 42 4.18 8.66 -25.87
N ARG A 43 3.90 9.22 -27.06
CA ARG A 43 3.93 8.50 -28.33
C ARG A 43 5.10 8.96 -29.16
N VAL A 44 6.06 8.07 -29.39
CA VAL A 44 7.36 8.43 -29.97
C VAL A 44 7.79 7.40 -31.00
N LYS A 45 8.46 7.85 -32.08
CA LYS A 45 9.02 6.93 -33.07
C LYS A 45 10.16 6.11 -32.46
N ALA A 46 10.26 4.83 -32.82
CA ALA A 46 11.33 3.95 -32.36
C ALA A 46 12.73 4.54 -32.61
N ARG A 47 12.94 5.17 -33.78
CA ARG A 47 14.22 5.82 -34.11
C ARG A 47 14.65 6.89 -33.11
N VAL A 48 13.69 7.63 -32.53
CA VAL A 48 14.00 8.71 -31.58
C VAL A 48 14.59 8.12 -30.31
N LEU A 49 13.96 7.06 -29.78
CA LEU A 49 14.47 6.34 -28.61
C LEU A 49 15.82 5.70 -28.90
N LYS A 50 15.99 5.04 -30.06
CA LYS A 50 17.28 4.47 -30.48
C LYS A 50 18.38 5.52 -30.54
N THR A 51 18.14 6.66 -31.19
CA THR A 51 19.12 7.74 -31.31
C THR A 51 19.51 8.30 -29.94
N GLN A 52 18.55 8.57 -29.06
CA GLN A 52 18.82 9.08 -27.71
C GLN A 52 19.56 8.06 -26.84
N ALA A 53 19.30 6.76 -27.02
CA ALA A 53 19.96 5.67 -26.34
C ALA A 53 21.34 5.30 -26.93
N GLY A 54 21.76 5.92 -28.04
CA GLY A 54 23.02 5.59 -28.71
C GLY A 54 23.02 4.20 -29.37
N VAL A 55 21.85 3.68 -29.75
CA VAL A 55 21.69 2.35 -30.33
C VAL A 55 22.13 2.36 -31.80
N PRO A 56 22.97 1.40 -32.23
CA PRO A 56 23.39 1.29 -33.64
C PRO A 56 22.23 1.14 -34.62
N GLU A 57 22.42 1.59 -35.88
CA GLU A 57 21.39 1.53 -36.91
C GLU A 57 20.97 0.09 -37.27
N ASP A 58 21.92 -0.84 -37.20
CA ASP A 58 21.74 -2.27 -37.50
C ASP A 58 21.04 -3.05 -36.37
N HIS A 59 20.70 -2.39 -35.27
CA HIS A 59 19.93 -2.97 -34.17
C HIS A 59 18.46 -2.58 -34.25
N ILE A 60 17.59 -3.42 -33.67
CA ILE A 60 16.16 -3.17 -33.54
C ILE A 60 15.80 -2.97 -32.06
N LEU A 61 14.82 -2.11 -31.81
CA LEU A 61 14.29 -1.89 -30.47
C LEU A 61 13.21 -2.94 -30.20
N VAL A 62 13.29 -3.63 -29.07
CA VAL A 62 12.36 -4.71 -28.72
C VAL A 62 11.78 -4.44 -27.33
N ARG A 63 10.46 -4.34 -27.22
CA ARG A 63 9.77 -4.15 -25.93
C ARG A 63 9.80 -5.45 -25.14
N ASP A 64 10.34 -5.36 -23.93
CA ASP A 64 10.54 -6.48 -23.03
C ASP A 64 9.23 -6.87 -22.35
N HIS A 65 8.84 -8.14 -22.51
CA HIS A 65 7.67 -8.74 -21.90
C HIS A 65 8.08 -9.87 -20.95
N GLU A 66 7.29 -10.09 -19.89
CA GLU A 66 7.53 -11.16 -18.91
C GLU A 66 7.69 -12.55 -19.53
N SER A 67 7.01 -12.80 -20.67
CA SER A 67 6.99 -14.10 -21.35
C SER A 67 8.22 -14.41 -22.22
N GLY A 68 9.15 -13.46 -22.40
CA GLY A 68 10.25 -13.57 -23.37
C GLY A 68 9.82 -13.58 -24.85
N ARG A 69 8.54 -13.28 -25.11
CA ARG A 69 7.98 -13.06 -26.46
C ARG A 69 7.88 -11.57 -26.70
N ASP A 70 9.02 -10.99 -27.01
CA ASP A 70 9.19 -9.55 -27.09
C ASP A 70 8.72 -9.00 -28.44
N VAL A 71 8.28 -7.74 -28.45
CA VAL A 71 7.73 -7.09 -29.66
C VAL A 71 8.77 -6.12 -30.21
N ALA A 72 9.24 -6.37 -31.43
CA ALA A 72 10.18 -5.48 -32.10
C ALA A 72 9.47 -4.34 -32.85
N PHE A 73 10.14 -3.20 -32.92
CA PHE A 73 9.67 -1.99 -33.59
C PHE A 73 10.68 -1.54 -34.64
N GLU A 74 10.20 -1.32 -35.86
CA GLU A 74 10.94 -0.67 -36.93
C GLU A 74 11.13 0.82 -36.65
N ASP A 75 12.14 1.43 -37.28
CA ASP A 75 12.60 2.80 -36.96
C ASP A 75 11.49 3.87 -37.06
N ASP A 76 10.53 3.68 -37.97
CA ASP A 76 9.41 4.58 -38.18
C ASP A 76 8.12 4.18 -37.44
N ASP A 77 8.13 3.06 -36.71
CA ASP A 77 6.98 2.65 -35.90
C ASP A 77 6.74 3.65 -34.77
N LEU A 78 5.47 3.98 -34.56
CA LEU A 78 5.03 4.83 -33.46
C LEU A 78 4.75 3.97 -32.22
N ILE A 79 5.54 4.18 -31.17
CA ILE A 79 5.47 3.44 -29.91
C ILE A 79 4.65 4.26 -28.91
N ASP A 80 3.65 3.65 -28.28
CA ASP A 80 2.98 4.21 -27.10
C ASP A 80 3.67 3.71 -25.82
N LEU A 81 4.37 4.62 -25.12
CA LEU A 81 5.13 4.28 -23.91
C LEU A 81 4.23 3.92 -22.72
N ALA A 82 2.94 4.29 -22.73
CA ALA A 82 2.01 3.90 -21.68
C ALA A 82 1.67 2.40 -21.70
N GLU A 83 1.91 1.74 -22.82
CA GLU A 83 1.73 0.29 -22.95
C GLU A 83 2.94 -0.48 -22.45
N GLY A 84 4.05 0.17 -22.14
CA GLY A 84 5.32 -0.49 -21.83
C GLY A 84 6.50 0.32 -22.34
N ASN A 85 7.39 0.66 -21.40
CA ASN A 85 8.52 1.55 -21.64
C ASN A 85 9.87 0.91 -21.32
N VAL A 86 9.93 -0.41 -21.16
CA VAL A 86 11.17 -1.17 -21.01
C VAL A 86 11.48 -1.88 -22.32
N PHE A 87 12.71 -1.68 -22.80
CA PHE A 87 13.17 -2.20 -24.07
C PHE A 87 14.57 -2.78 -23.95
N ILE A 88 14.82 -3.80 -24.76
CA ILE A 88 16.14 -4.33 -25.08
C ILE A 88 16.45 -4.02 -26.54
N THR A 89 17.71 -4.11 -26.91
CA THR A 89 18.14 -4.01 -28.32
C THR A 89 18.77 -5.30 -28.78
N MET A 90 18.51 -5.66 -30.02
CA MET A 90 19.11 -6.85 -30.64
C MET A 90 19.58 -6.52 -32.06
N PRO A 91 20.63 -7.17 -32.58
CA PRO A 91 20.97 -7.09 -34.00
C PRO A 91 19.76 -7.49 -34.85
N ARG A 92 19.46 -6.72 -35.90
CA ARG A 92 18.30 -6.97 -36.78
C ARG A 92 18.30 -8.38 -37.38
N CYS A 93 19.47 -8.96 -37.63
CA CYS A 93 19.62 -10.30 -38.18
C CYS A 93 19.31 -11.44 -37.19
N GLU A 94 19.32 -11.15 -35.88
CA GLU A 94 19.04 -12.14 -34.83
C GLU A 94 17.57 -12.17 -34.42
N PHE A 95 16.81 -11.13 -34.76
CA PHE A 95 15.40 -11.06 -34.42
C PHE A 95 14.55 -11.98 -35.31
N SER A 96 13.81 -12.88 -34.68
CA SER A 96 12.80 -13.72 -35.33
C SER A 96 11.43 -13.46 -34.70
N PRO A 97 10.42 -12.99 -35.45
CA PRO A 97 9.10 -12.71 -34.91
C PRO A 97 8.48 -13.98 -34.30
N THR A 98 8.18 -13.98 -33.00
CA THR A 98 7.46 -15.09 -32.36
C THR A 98 5.96 -14.85 -32.47
N GLY A 99 5.31 -15.51 -33.43
CA GLY A 99 3.86 -15.44 -33.62
C GLY A 99 3.10 -16.18 -32.50
N GLY A 100 2.55 -15.46 -31.52
CA GLY A 100 1.71 -16.01 -30.47
C GLY A 100 1.31 -14.97 -29.42
N CYS A 101 0.44 -15.35 -28.47
CA CYS A 101 0.02 -14.46 -27.38
C CYS A 101 1.24 -13.89 -26.64
N VAL A 102 1.27 -12.57 -26.54
CA VAL A 102 2.32 -11.77 -25.90
C VAL A 102 1.99 -11.65 -24.41
N GLY A 103 2.97 -11.86 -23.52
CA GLY A 103 2.83 -11.65 -22.08
C GLY A 103 2.59 -10.18 -21.73
N ARG A 104 2.60 -9.82 -20.44
CA ARG A 104 2.48 -8.41 -20.07
C ARG A 104 3.80 -7.66 -20.33
N PRO A 105 3.74 -6.46 -20.95
CA PRO A 105 4.91 -5.62 -21.11
C PRO A 105 5.41 -5.13 -19.76
N LYS A 106 6.73 -5.03 -19.62
CA LYS A 106 7.35 -4.48 -18.42
C LYS A 106 7.19 -2.96 -18.38
N LEU A 107 6.99 -2.46 -17.16
CA LEU A 107 6.78 -1.05 -16.86
C LEU A 107 7.92 -0.56 -15.96
N ALA A 108 8.62 0.50 -16.36
CA ALA A 108 9.57 1.23 -15.54
C ALA A 108 8.92 2.49 -15.00
N TRP A 109 8.78 2.57 -13.69
CA TRP A 109 8.53 3.82 -12.97
C TRP A 109 9.85 4.52 -12.73
N PHE A 110 9.83 5.85 -12.59
CA PHE A 110 11.04 6.61 -12.32
C PHE A 110 10.85 7.59 -11.16
N VAL A 111 11.77 7.57 -10.21
CA VAL A 111 11.86 8.58 -9.14
C VAL A 111 13.30 9.06 -9.06
N ASP A 112 13.51 10.38 -9.16
CA ASP A 112 14.85 10.99 -9.13
C ASP A 112 15.81 10.36 -10.17
N ASP A 113 15.29 10.15 -11.38
CA ASP A 113 15.98 9.49 -12.49
C ASP A 113 16.47 8.05 -12.18
N ARG A 114 15.98 7.42 -11.12
CA ARG A 114 16.18 5.99 -10.88
C ARG A 114 15.00 5.21 -11.45
N PRO A 115 15.21 4.10 -12.20
CA PRO A 115 14.14 3.20 -12.61
C PRO A 115 13.84 2.14 -11.55
N GLU A 116 12.58 1.71 -11.47
CA GLU A 116 12.16 0.43 -10.88
C GLU A 116 11.17 -0.25 -11.81
N ILE A 117 11.42 -1.54 -12.11
CA ILE A 117 10.66 -2.31 -13.10
C ILE A 117 9.59 -3.15 -12.40
N THR A 118 8.37 -3.12 -12.92
CA THR A 118 7.22 -3.90 -12.44
C THR A 118 6.30 -4.29 -13.58
N LEU A 119 5.34 -5.16 -13.30
CA LEU A 119 4.21 -5.50 -14.17
C LEU A 119 2.91 -4.83 -13.72
N LEU A 120 2.95 -4.10 -12.60
CA LEU A 120 1.80 -3.42 -12.01
C LEU A 120 1.69 -1.98 -12.53
N ALA A 121 0.69 -1.74 -13.38
CA ALA A 121 0.37 -0.43 -13.94
C ALA A 121 -0.32 0.52 -12.94
N GLU A 122 -0.93 -0.03 -11.90
CA GLU A 122 -1.61 0.73 -10.86
C GLU A 122 -0.73 0.76 -9.61
N GLN A 123 -0.45 1.96 -9.12
CA GLN A 123 0.26 2.21 -7.88
C GLN A 123 -0.55 3.22 -7.05
N ASN A 124 -0.17 3.41 -5.79
CA ASN A 124 -0.53 4.60 -5.04
C ASN A 124 0.75 5.26 -4.50
N GLY A 125 0.62 6.45 -3.90
CA GLY A 125 1.78 7.17 -3.37
C GLY A 125 2.60 6.38 -2.35
N ARG A 126 1.97 5.46 -1.59
CA ARG A 126 2.64 4.59 -0.62
C ARG A 126 3.41 3.48 -1.32
N THR A 127 2.78 2.71 -2.20
CA THR A 127 3.42 1.59 -2.90
C THR A 127 4.54 2.08 -3.82
N LEU A 128 4.38 3.25 -4.45
CA LEU A 128 5.44 3.85 -5.26
C LEU A 128 6.64 4.29 -4.41
N ARG A 129 6.42 4.82 -3.20
CA ARG A 129 7.54 5.11 -2.27
C ARG A 129 8.24 3.82 -1.82
N GLU A 130 7.47 2.80 -1.45
CA GLU A 130 7.99 1.49 -1.02
C GLU A 130 8.82 0.83 -2.12
N LEU A 131 8.36 0.89 -3.38
CA LEU A 131 9.09 0.38 -4.54
C LEU A 131 10.50 0.99 -4.66
N PHE A 132 10.63 2.27 -4.33
CA PHE A 132 11.90 3.01 -4.38
C PHE A 132 12.65 3.04 -3.03
N GLY A 133 12.16 2.34 -2.00
CA GLY A 133 12.76 2.35 -0.67
C GLY A 133 12.68 3.72 0.04
N LEU A 134 11.72 4.56 -0.34
CA LEU A 134 11.49 5.89 0.25
C LEU A 134 10.60 5.78 1.49
N THR A 135 10.84 6.62 2.49
CA THR A 135 9.96 6.70 3.66
C THR A 135 8.65 7.40 3.31
N ILE A 136 7.59 7.13 4.07
CA ILE A 136 6.29 7.77 3.88
C ILE A 136 6.34 9.30 4.02
N ALA A 137 7.33 9.82 4.75
CA ALA A 137 7.55 11.25 4.95
C ALA A 137 8.21 11.95 3.74
N THR A 138 8.78 11.20 2.80
CA THR A 138 9.35 11.77 1.58
C THR A 138 8.25 12.39 0.72
N ARG A 139 8.42 13.64 0.31
CA ARG A 139 7.49 14.29 -0.62
C ARG A 139 7.77 13.76 -2.03
N LEU A 140 6.74 13.27 -2.69
CA LEU A 140 6.82 12.71 -4.03
C LEU A 140 5.96 13.58 -4.94
N PHE A 141 6.50 13.96 -6.10
CA PHE A 141 5.81 14.78 -7.08
C PHE A 141 5.81 14.09 -8.42
N ARG A 142 4.69 14.16 -9.15
CA ARG A 142 4.68 13.76 -10.57
C ARG A 142 5.33 14.88 -11.38
N ASP A 143 6.36 14.54 -12.14
CA ASP A 143 7.11 15.50 -12.94
C ASP A 143 6.36 15.81 -14.24
N ALA A 144 5.84 17.03 -14.34
CA ALA A 144 5.13 17.51 -15.51
C ALA A 144 6.02 18.41 -16.37
N GLU A 145 5.63 18.66 -17.61
CA GLU A 145 6.28 19.66 -18.47
C GLU A 145 6.02 21.12 -18.02
N SER A 146 5.32 21.31 -16.90
CA SER A 146 4.88 22.61 -16.39
C SER A 146 5.53 22.94 -15.05
N PRO A 147 5.54 24.22 -14.64
CA PRO A 147 6.10 24.61 -13.34
C PRO A 147 5.23 24.18 -12.14
N GLN A 148 4.04 23.60 -12.37
CA GLN A 148 3.15 23.10 -11.32
C GLN A 148 3.14 21.58 -11.31
N ASP A 149 4.07 20.99 -10.58
CA ASP A 149 4.09 19.56 -10.34
C ASP A 149 3.11 19.15 -9.24
N GLU A 150 2.47 18.01 -9.43
CA GLU A 150 1.47 17.51 -8.51
C GLU A 150 2.13 16.79 -7.33
N LEU A 151 1.83 17.22 -6.10
CA LEU A 151 2.19 16.47 -4.89
C LEU A 151 1.35 15.20 -4.77
N ILE A 152 2.02 14.06 -4.65
CA ILE A 152 1.40 12.74 -4.55
C ILE A 152 1.34 12.29 -3.09
N GLY A 153 0.12 12.35 -2.52
CA GLY A 153 -0.18 11.85 -1.19
C GLY A 153 -0.11 10.32 -1.07
N PRO A 154 0.03 9.74 0.14
CA PRO A 154 0.20 8.31 0.35
C PRO A 154 -0.87 7.42 -0.30
N GLU A 155 -2.15 7.77 -0.15
CA GLU A 155 -3.26 6.94 -0.62
C GLU A 155 -3.75 7.34 -2.02
N LYS A 156 -3.13 8.36 -2.62
CA LYS A 156 -3.51 8.81 -3.96
C LYS A 156 -3.16 7.72 -4.97
N ALA A 157 -4.17 7.23 -5.70
CA ALA A 157 -3.98 6.33 -6.83
C ALA A 157 -3.20 7.01 -7.96
N ILE A 158 -2.36 6.22 -8.63
CA ILE A 158 -1.44 6.63 -9.68
C ILE A 158 -1.52 5.58 -10.78
N ALA A 159 -2.08 5.97 -11.92
CA ALA A 159 -2.14 5.11 -13.09
C ALA A 159 -0.93 5.37 -14.00
N PHE A 160 -0.26 4.31 -14.45
CA PHE A 160 0.90 4.41 -15.35
C PHE A 160 0.64 5.22 -16.64
N PRO A 161 -0.54 5.11 -17.30
CA PRO A 161 -0.82 5.88 -18.53
C PRO A 161 -0.86 7.40 -18.35
N GLU A 162 -0.91 7.88 -17.12
CA GLU A 162 -0.87 9.31 -16.80
C GLU A 162 0.55 9.87 -16.75
N GLY A 163 1.58 9.02 -16.70
CA GLY A 163 2.99 9.43 -16.69
C GLY A 163 3.82 8.71 -15.62
N PRO A 164 4.96 8.10 -15.98
CA PRO A 164 5.75 7.28 -15.05
C PRO A 164 6.88 8.03 -14.33
N VAL A 165 7.07 9.33 -14.59
CA VAL A 165 8.21 10.10 -14.10
C VAL A 165 7.83 10.94 -12.87
N PHE A 166 8.60 10.78 -11.81
CA PHE A 166 8.43 11.46 -10.54
C PHE A 166 9.78 11.97 -10.04
N TYR A 167 9.74 12.93 -9.13
CA TYR A 167 10.89 13.29 -8.32
C TYR A 167 10.50 13.34 -6.86
N SER A 168 11.47 13.03 -6.01
CA SER A 168 11.34 13.17 -4.59
C SER A 168 11.98 14.48 -4.14
N ARG A 169 11.40 15.08 -3.11
CA ARG A 169 12.07 16.11 -2.34
C ARG A 169 12.13 15.62 -0.91
N ARG A 170 13.32 15.70 -0.32
CA ARG A 170 13.40 15.81 1.14
C ARG A 170 12.48 16.96 1.56
N PRO A 171 11.73 16.85 2.66
CA PRO A 171 10.88 17.94 3.13
C PRO A 171 11.66 19.26 3.13
N GLY A 172 11.43 20.11 2.13
CA GLY A 172 12.13 21.38 1.99
C GLY A 172 11.57 22.38 2.98
N VAL A 173 12.44 22.91 3.85
CA VAL A 173 12.40 24.16 4.65
C VAL A 173 11.02 24.81 4.85
N GLY A 174 10.02 24.02 5.22
CA GLY A 174 8.83 24.50 5.89
C GLY A 174 9.11 24.57 7.39
N LEU A 175 8.22 25.18 8.15
CA LEU A 175 8.27 25.06 9.60
C LEU A 175 8.16 23.56 9.95
N THR A 176 9.25 22.98 10.45
CA THR A 176 9.29 21.58 10.87
C THR A 176 9.64 21.48 12.34
N ILE A 177 9.03 20.54 13.03
CA ILE A 177 9.40 20.18 14.41
C ILE A 177 9.57 18.68 14.51
N THR A 178 10.35 18.23 15.48
CA THR A 178 10.49 16.81 15.78
C THR A 178 9.74 16.49 17.06
N VAL A 179 8.80 15.55 17.03
CA VAL A 179 8.05 15.09 18.20
C VAL A 179 8.29 13.59 18.38
N ASN A 180 8.79 13.15 19.53
CA ASN A 180 9.12 11.74 19.80
C ASN A 180 10.01 11.11 18.71
N LYS A 181 11.02 11.85 18.23
CA LYS A 181 11.95 11.45 17.16
C LYS A 181 11.33 11.27 15.77
N GLN A 182 10.09 11.72 15.57
CA GLN A 182 9.44 11.82 14.27
C GLN A 182 9.36 13.29 13.83
N THR A 183 9.59 13.59 12.56
CA THR A 183 9.56 14.96 12.04
C THR A 183 8.21 15.27 11.40
N PHE A 184 7.62 16.40 11.80
CA PHE A 184 6.33 16.91 11.32
C PHE A 184 6.54 18.27 10.65
N GLY A 185 5.79 18.55 9.59
CA GLY A 185 5.79 19.82 8.86
C GLY A 185 4.41 20.48 8.82
N GLN A 186 4.30 21.59 8.09
CA GLN A 186 3.07 22.39 8.03
C GLN A 186 1.85 21.60 7.54
N GLN A 187 2.03 20.66 6.61
CA GLN A 187 0.96 19.77 6.15
C GLN A 187 0.43 18.82 7.25
N ASP A 188 1.24 18.52 8.25
CA ASP A 188 0.87 17.69 9.40
C ASP A 188 0.16 18.52 10.50
N GLY A 189 -0.03 19.82 10.25
CA GLY A 189 -0.67 20.75 11.17
C GLY A 189 0.30 21.63 11.97
N VAL A 190 1.61 21.62 11.64
CA VAL A 190 2.59 22.51 12.26
C VAL A 190 2.35 23.96 11.84
N LYS A 191 2.29 24.87 12.81
CA LYS A 191 2.01 26.30 12.63
C LYS A 191 3.10 27.16 13.29
N PRO A 192 3.28 28.43 12.89
CA PRO A 192 4.22 29.36 13.54
C PRO A 192 3.97 29.57 15.04
N GLU A 193 2.74 29.32 15.49
CA GLU A 193 2.36 29.31 16.90
C GLU A 193 1.46 28.10 17.14
N MET A 194 1.81 27.28 18.12
CA MET A 194 1.08 26.06 18.48
C MET A 194 0.88 25.99 19.98
N THR A 195 -0.23 25.42 20.42
CA THR A 195 -0.42 25.04 21.81
C THR A 195 0.30 23.72 22.14
N GLY A 196 0.59 23.46 23.42
CA GLY A 196 1.07 22.15 23.84
C GLY A 196 0.18 21.00 23.35
N ARG A 197 -1.15 21.18 23.37
CA ARG A 197 -2.12 20.22 22.85
C ARG A 197 -2.00 20.01 21.34
N GLU A 198 -1.82 21.06 20.56
CA GLU A 198 -1.62 20.94 19.11
C GLU A 198 -0.34 20.18 18.78
N ILE A 199 0.76 20.41 19.53
CA ILE A 199 2.01 19.65 19.38
C ILE A 199 1.80 18.18 19.78
N GLY A 200 1.12 17.94 20.90
CA GLY A 200 0.78 16.60 21.37
C GLY A 200 -0.07 15.81 20.37
N ASN A 201 -1.01 16.50 19.72
CA ASN A 201 -1.93 15.92 18.74
C ASN A 201 -1.26 15.44 17.45
N LEU A 202 -0.01 15.82 17.20
CA LEU A 202 0.77 15.28 16.08
C LEU A 202 1.07 13.78 16.22
N VAL A 203 1.12 13.26 17.45
CA VAL A 203 1.52 11.86 17.73
C VAL A 203 0.48 11.06 18.51
N THR A 204 -0.58 11.69 19.03
CA THR A 204 -1.62 11.02 19.83
C THR A 204 -2.90 11.85 19.93
N THR A 205 -4.06 11.22 20.07
CA THR A 205 -5.31 11.91 20.39
C THR A 205 -5.47 12.27 21.88
N GLU A 206 -4.60 11.75 22.75
CA GLU A 206 -4.68 11.93 24.21
C GLU A 206 -3.33 12.40 24.81
N PRO A 207 -2.82 13.59 24.46
CA PRO A 207 -1.56 14.08 25.02
C PRO A 207 -1.74 14.54 26.47
N CYS A 208 -0.85 14.11 27.37
CA CYS A 208 -0.83 14.50 28.77
C CYS A 208 0.31 15.46 29.09
N GLU A 209 1.53 15.06 28.71
CA GLU A 209 2.74 15.84 28.93
C GLU A 209 3.35 16.19 27.59
N VAL A 210 3.73 17.45 27.44
CA VAL A 210 4.46 17.95 26.29
C VAL A 210 5.63 18.73 26.83
N LYS A 211 6.84 18.35 26.40
CA LYS A 211 8.07 18.95 26.86
C LYS A 211 8.91 19.38 25.67
N GLN A 212 9.44 20.58 25.69
CA GLN A 212 10.44 21.00 24.72
C GLN A 212 11.81 20.50 25.15
N LEU A 213 12.52 19.89 24.22
CA LEU A 213 13.90 19.44 24.40
C LEU A 213 14.83 20.51 23.84
N GLN A 214 15.82 20.90 24.63
CA GLN A 214 16.89 21.80 24.21
C GLN A 214 18.24 21.14 24.49
N LYS A 215 19.13 21.13 23.51
CA LYS A 215 20.44 20.47 23.63
C LYS A 215 21.24 21.07 24.80
N GLY A 216 21.60 20.22 25.77
CA GLY A 216 22.40 20.61 26.94
C GLY A 216 21.66 21.43 28.00
N LYS A 217 20.32 21.49 27.95
CA LYS A 217 19.47 22.19 28.91
C LYS A 217 18.39 21.25 29.46
N PRO A 218 17.82 21.55 30.65
CA PRO A 218 16.70 20.79 31.18
C PRO A 218 15.48 20.84 30.25
N GLU A 219 14.65 19.79 30.29
CA GLU A 219 13.38 19.73 29.58
C GLU A 219 12.45 20.85 30.08
N ILE A 220 11.75 21.52 29.18
CA ILE A 220 10.81 22.60 29.52
C ILE A 220 9.39 22.06 29.36
N ASP A 221 8.63 22.01 30.46
CA ASP A 221 7.22 21.61 30.42
C ASP A 221 6.38 22.69 29.70
N ILE A 222 5.63 22.25 28.68
CA ILE A 222 4.67 23.08 27.96
C ILE A 222 3.26 22.66 28.39
N PRO A 223 2.54 23.48 29.16
CA PRO A 223 1.14 23.21 29.47
C PRO A 223 0.32 23.05 28.20
N LEU A 224 -0.62 22.09 28.18
CA LEU A 224 -1.39 21.75 26.97
C LEU A 224 -2.12 22.95 26.35
N ASN A 225 -2.52 23.93 27.15
CA ASN A 225 -3.24 25.11 26.67
C ASN A 225 -2.31 26.32 26.44
N ALA A 226 -1.03 26.23 26.79
CA ALA A 226 -0.06 27.30 26.59
C ALA A 226 0.40 27.31 25.12
N LYS A 227 0.54 28.51 24.56
CA LYS A 227 1.06 28.74 23.22
C LYS A 227 2.57 28.86 23.23
N VAL A 228 3.22 28.25 22.24
CA VAL A 228 4.65 28.38 21.95
C VAL A 228 4.84 28.82 20.51
N LYS A 229 5.83 29.69 20.30
CA LYS A 229 6.28 30.03 18.95
C LYS A 229 7.16 28.91 18.42
N ILE A 230 6.98 28.60 17.15
CA ILE A 230 7.77 27.61 16.44
C ILE A 230 8.60 28.37 15.40
N GLU A 231 9.91 28.33 15.56
CA GLU A 231 10.93 28.93 14.72
C GLU A 231 11.52 27.90 13.73
N GLY A 232 11.33 26.61 14.00
CA GLY A 232 11.76 25.48 13.18
C GLY A 232 12.91 24.70 13.83
N CYS A 233 12.89 23.39 13.61
CA CYS A 233 13.83 22.39 14.11
C CYS A 233 13.78 22.13 15.63
N GLU A 234 12.77 22.64 16.34
CA GLU A 234 12.58 22.31 17.75
C GLU A 234 12.25 20.83 17.94
N GLU A 235 12.76 20.27 19.04
CA GLU A 235 12.44 18.92 19.47
C GLU A 235 11.45 18.96 20.63
N PHE A 236 10.45 18.10 20.58
CA PHE A 236 9.46 17.90 21.63
C PHE A 236 9.35 16.42 22.00
N LYS A 237 9.01 16.20 23.26
CA LYS A 237 8.70 14.91 23.84
C LYS A 237 7.25 14.96 24.30
N VAL A 238 6.46 14.00 23.84
CA VAL A 238 5.03 13.90 24.16
C VAL A 238 4.77 12.56 24.81
N ILE A 239 4.12 12.60 25.97
CA ILE A 239 3.67 11.41 26.70
C ILE A 239 2.15 11.41 26.69
N ARG A 240 1.58 10.26 26.31
CA ARG A 240 0.12 10.04 26.28
C ARG A 240 -0.42 9.92 27.70
N CYS A 241 -1.67 10.33 27.93
CA CYS A 241 -2.36 10.12 29.21
C CYS A 241 -2.43 8.63 29.55
N ASN A 242 -2.75 7.82 28.54
CA ASN A 242 -2.93 6.39 28.67
C ASN A 242 -2.19 5.67 27.54
N VAL A 243 -1.64 4.51 27.87
CA VAL A 243 -1.28 3.49 26.88
C VAL A 243 -2.45 2.52 26.83
N VAL A 244 -3.39 2.77 25.92
CA VAL A 244 -4.50 1.84 25.69
C VAL A 244 -3.96 0.69 24.84
N GLY A 245 -3.85 -0.50 25.43
CA GLY A 245 -3.65 -1.73 24.66
C GLY A 245 -4.88 -2.01 23.81
N GLY A 246 -4.68 -2.46 22.58
CA GLY A 246 -5.76 -2.86 21.69
C GLY A 246 -5.23 -3.37 20.34
N TYR A 247 -6.14 -3.81 19.50
CA TYR A 247 -5.88 -4.18 18.11
C TYR A 247 -6.31 -3.04 17.18
N GLU A 248 -5.69 -2.96 15.99
CA GLU A 248 -6.11 -2.04 14.94
C GLU A 248 -7.28 -2.64 14.15
N GLN A 249 -8.45 -1.98 14.12
CA GLN A 249 -9.63 -2.50 13.41
C GLN A 249 -9.35 -2.76 11.93
N ALA A 250 -8.65 -1.86 11.24
CA ALA A 250 -8.32 -2.03 9.82
C ALA A 250 -7.40 -3.24 9.55
N ARG A 251 -6.63 -3.70 10.55
CA ARG A 251 -5.87 -4.94 10.45
C ARG A 251 -6.81 -6.14 10.56
N ILE A 252 -7.75 -6.13 11.51
CA ILE A 252 -8.75 -7.20 11.67
C ILE A 252 -9.53 -7.37 10.37
N ASP A 253 -10.09 -6.28 9.84
CA ASP A 253 -10.93 -6.31 8.64
C ASP A 253 -10.19 -6.95 7.45
N ARG A 254 -8.96 -6.49 7.18
CA ARG A 254 -8.10 -7.03 6.10
C ARG A 254 -7.85 -8.53 6.23
N GLU A 255 -7.64 -9.02 7.44
CA GLU A 255 -7.37 -10.44 7.67
C GLU A 255 -8.62 -11.31 7.52
N LEU A 256 -9.79 -10.79 7.91
CA LEU A 256 -11.06 -11.46 7.71
C LEU A 256 -11.46 -11.50 6.24
N ASP A 257 -11.20 -10.41 5.51
CA ASP A 257 -11.48 -10.33 4.08
C ASP A 257 -10.62 -11.33 3.31
N ALA A 258 -9.33 -11.46 3.64
CA ALA A 258 -8.46 -12.48 3.05
C ALA A 258 -8.99 -13.91 3.25
N LEU A 259 -9.57 -14.22 4.41
CA LEU A 259 -10.20 -15.52 4.67
C LEU A 259 -11.48 -15.71 3.84
N ARG A 260 -12.35 -14.70 3.80
CA ARG A 260 -13.62 -14.74 3.08
C ARG A 260 -13.43 -14.85 1.57
N GLU A 261 -12.44 -14.14 1.01
CA GLU A 261 -12.03 -14.25 -0.39
C GLU A 261 -11.59 -15.68 -0.77
N ASN A 262 -11.06 -16.43 0.20
CA ASN A 262 -10.68 -17.84 0.04
C ASN A 262 -11.78 -18.82 0.49
N GLY A 263 -13.02 -18.34 0.67
CA GLY A 263 -14.20 -19.16 0.95
C GLY A 263 -14.39 -19.58 2.40
N ALA A 264 -13.57 -19.09 3.33
CA ALA A 264 -13.78 -19.34 4.75
C ALA A 264 -14.91 -18.46 5.31
N GLU A 265 -15.78 -19.04 6.13
CA GLU A 265 -16.79 -18.30 6.88
C GLU A 265 -16.22 -17.88 8.23
N VAL A 266 -16.18 -16.56 8.46
CA VAL A 266 -15.53 -16.00 9.63
C VAL A 266 -16.22 -14.72 10.09
N ASP A 267 -16.52 -14.68 11.39
CA ASP A 267 -17.20 -13.57 12.07
C ASP A 267 -16.30 -12.89 13.10
N PHE A 268 -16.45 -11.58 13.24
CA PHE A 268 -15.79 -10.80 14.26
C PHE A 268 -16.77 -10.43 15.37
N ILE A 269 -16.38 -10.67 16.62
CA ILE A 269 -17.13 -10.29 17.81
C ILE A 269 -16.42 -9.10 18.46
N PRO A 270 -16.88 -7.86 18.22
CA PRO A 270 -16.36 -6.69 18.91
C PRO A 270 -16.85 -6.68 20.37
N GLY A 271 -16.12 -6.00 21.26
CA GLY A 271 -16.53 -5.81 22.66
C GLY A 271 -15.40 -5.92 23.66
N GLY A 272 -15.75 -6.05 24.95
CA GLY A 272 -14.80 -6.04 26.06
C GLY A 272 -13.80 -7.20 26.06
N ARG A 273 -14.14 -8.31 25.38
CA ARG A 273 -13.20 -9.40 25.08
C ARG A 273 -13.34 -9.75 23.60
N PRO A 274 -12.61 -9.08 22.70
CA PRO A 274 -12.73 -9.26 21.25
C PRO A 274 -12.39 -10.69 20.84
N ALA A 275 -13.10 -11.23 19.85
CA ALA A 275 -12.88 -12.59 19.37
C ALA A 275 -13.21 -12.73 17.88
N VAL A 276 -12.68 -13.79 17.27
CA VAL A 276 -13.04 -14.23 15.92
C VAL A 276 -13.68 -15.61 16.03
N ILE A 277 -14.73 -15.86 15.25
CA ILE A 277 -15.35 -17.17 15.12
C ILE A 277 -15.05 -17.68 13.71
N TYR A 278 -14.30 -18.78 13.62
CA TYR A 278 -14.18 -19.57 12.40
C TYR A 278 -15.37 -20.53 12.35
N ARG A 279 -16.21 -20.39 11.33
CA ARG A 279 -17.43 -21.18 11.18
C ARG A 279 -17.15 -22.46 10.42
N ARG A 280 -17.90 -23.51 10.76
CA ARG A 280 -17.95 -24.77 9.99
C ARG A 280 -16.55 -25.33 9.65
N VAL A 281 -15.65 -25.29 10.62
CA VAL A 281 -14.31 -25.89 10.48
C VAL A 281 -14.49 -27.40 10.35
N PRO A 282 -14.05 -28.02 9.24
CA PRO A 282 -14.32 -29.42 8.98
C PRO A 282 -13.50 -30.33 9.89
N THR A 283 -14.14 -31.39 10.39
CA THR A 283 -13.44 -32.50 11.05
C THR A 283 -12.84 -33.47 10.03
N ARG A 284 -12.06 -34.45 10.49
CA ARG A 284 -11.56 -35.50 9.61
C ARG A 284 -12.70 -36.26 8.91
N PRO A 285 -12.60 -36.56 7.61
CA PRO A 285 -13.60 -37.38 6.92
C PRO A 285 -13.87 -38.69 7.66
N GLY A 286 -15.16 -39.01 7.87
CA GLY A 286 -15.57 -40.21 8.61
C GLY A 286 -15.49 -40.09 10.15
N TYR A 287 -15.22 -38.90 10.70
CA TYR A 287 -15.38 -38.68 12.14
C TYR A 287 -16.86 -38.77 12.52
N GLY A 288 -17.24 -39.85 13.22
CA GLY A 288 -18.64 -40.20 13.41
C GLY A 288 -19.43 -39.31 14.37
N ALA A 289 -18.79 -38.38 15.09
CA ALA A 289 -19.45 -37.58 16.12
C ALA A 289 -20.00 -36.25 15.58
N VAL A 290 -19.30 -35.60 14.65
CA VAL A 290 -19.69 -34.33 14.03
C VAL A 290 -18.85 -34.13 12.76
N ALA A 291 -19.42 -33.55 11.70
CA ALA A 291 -18.72 -33.29 10.43
C ALA A 291 -17.96 -31.95 10.40
N GLU A 292 -18.43 -30.97 11.15
CA GLU A 292 -17.88 -29.61 11.22
C GLU A 292 -18.18 -28.98 12.59
N THR A 293 -17.38 -28.01 13.02
CA THR A 293 -17.62 -27.25 14.25
C THR A 293 -17.27 -25.78 14.06
N ASP A 294 -17.91 -24.90 14.82
CA ASP A 294 -17.40 -23.55 14.99
C ASP A 294 -16.23 -23.56 15.99
N VAL A 295 -15.28 -22.63 15.82
CA VAL A 295 -14.17 -22.40 16.74
C VAL A 295 -14.06 -20.90 17.01
N LEU A 296 -14.11 -20.52 18.29
CA LEU A 296 -13.90 -19.13 18.70
C LEU A 296 -12.46 -18.95 19.18
N VAL A 297 -11.80 -17.87 18.77
CA VAL A 297 -10.45 -17.52 19.20
C VAL A 297 -10.44 -16.08 19.70
N VAL A 298 -9.94 -15.87 20.92
CA VAL A 298 -9.88 -14.54 21.52
C VAL A 298 -8.72 -13.74 20.96
N ILE A 299 -8.96 -12.46 20.67
CA ILE A 299 -7.92 -11.54 20.23
C ILE A 299 -7.27 -10.92 21.48
N PRO A 300 -5.96 -11.08 21.69
CA PRO A 300 -5.30 -10.49 22.84
C PRO A 300 -5.19 -8.97 22.68
N PRO A 301 -5.15 -8.19 23.79
CA PRO A 301 -5.05 -6.74 23.73
C PRO A 301 -3.82 -6.20 22.99
N ALA A 302 -2.73 -6.97 22.89
CA ALA A 302 -1.53 -6.54 22.18
C ALA A 302 -1.40 -7.13 20.77
N PHE A 303 -2.48 -7.65 20.19
CA PHE A 303 -2.47 -8.20 18.83
C PHE A 303 -2.10 -7.12 17.79
N PRO A 304 -1.23 -7.40 16.80
CA PRO A 304 -0.59 -8.70 16.50
C PRO A 304 0.73 -8.96 17.24
N GLY A 305 1.19 -8.05 18.08
CA GLY A 305 2.41 -8.23 18.89
C GLY A 305 2.32 -9.44 19.85
N ALA A 306 1.12 -9.71 20.39
CA ALA A 306 0.80 -10.95 21.09
C ALA A 306 0.16 -11.96 20.14
N PHE A 307 0.56 -13.23 20.27
CA PHE A 307 0.02 -14.32 19.47
C PHE A 307 -1.41 -14.67 19.86
N LEU A 308 -2.18 -15.13 18.87
CA LEU A 308 -3.52 -15.67 19.10
C LEU A 308 -3.41 -16.94 19.93
N ASP A 309 -4.15 -16.95 21.03
CA ASP A 309 -4.09 -18.02 22.00
C ASP A 309 -5.45 -18.22 22.70
N GLY A 310 -5.75 -19.47 23.05
CA GLY A 310 -7.03 -19.83 23.64
C GLY A 310 -8.15 -19.97 22.62
N ALA A 311 -8.16 -21.14 21.96
CA ALA A 311 -9.27 -21.58 21.14
C ALA A 311 -10.41 -22.15 22.02
N TYR A 312 -11.64 -21.89 21.61
CA TYR A 312 -12.85 -22.29 22.29
C TYR A 312 -13.70 -23.16 21.37
N LEU A 313 -14.33 -24.17 21.94
CA LEU A 313 -15.38 -24.95 21.29
C LEU A 313 -16.75 -24.59 21.86
N PRO A 314 -17.84 -24.78 21.11
CA PRO A 314 -19.18 -24.67 21.67
C PRO A 314 -19.34 -25.57 22.89
N LYS A 315 -19.98 -25.06 23.96
CA LYS A 315 -20.22 -25.83 25.17
C LYS A 315 -21.03 -27.08 24.85
N GLY A 316 -20.55 -28.25 25.29
CA GLY A 316 -21.14 -29.55 24.93
C GLY A 316 -20.75 -30.08 23.55
N SER A 317 -19.77 -29.47 22.87
CA SER A 317 -19.24 -29.97 21.60
C SER A 317 -18.76 -31.43 21.75
N PRO A 318 -19.08 -32.34 20.79
CA PRO A 318 -18.59 -33.71 20.79
C PRO A 318 -17.06 -33.83 20.73
N LEU A 319 -16.37 -32.74 20.38
CA LEU A 319 -14.91 -32.66 20.28
C LEU A 319 -14.23 -32.33 21.62
N LEU A 320 -14.98 -31.92 22.64
CA LEU A 320 -14.43 -31.66 23.97
C LEU A 320 -13.81 -32.94 24.54
N GLY A 321 -12.54 -32.84 24.97
CA GLY A 321 -11.75 -33.98 25.43
C GLY A 321 -11.26 -34.93 24.32
N LYS A 322 -11.51 -34.62 23.05
CA LYS A 322 -11.01 -35.37 21.88
C LYS A 322 -9.90 -34.65 21.13
N VAL A 323 -9.90 -33.33 21.16
CA VAL A 323 -8.83 -32.49 20.62
C VAL A 323 -7.75 -32.21 21.66
N ALA A 324 -6.55 -31.83 21.22
CA ALA A 324 -5.44 -31.51 22.11
C ALA A 324 -5.73 -30.25 22.97
N GLY A 325 -5.29 -30.26 24.23
CA GLY A 325 -5.51 -29.17 25.17
C GLY A 325 -6.47 -29.56 26.30
N ALA A 326 -6.49 -28.76 27.37
CA ALA A 326 -7.35 -28.99 28.52
C ALA A 326 -8.67 -28.22 28.37
N ALA A 327 -9.79 -28.92 28.45
CA ALA A 327 -11.13 -28.36 28.47
C ALA A 327 -11.52 -27.86 29.88
N GLY A 328 -12.62 -27.12 29.99
CA GLY A 328 -13.18 -26.66 31.27
C GLY A 328 -12.42 -25.54 31.98
N GLN A 329 -11.49 -24.86 31.30
CA GLN A 329 -10.64 -23.83 31.92
C GLN A 329 -11.26 -22.41 31.94
N GLY A 330 -12.44 -22.25 31.37
CA GLY A 330 -13.19 -21.00 31.40
C GLY A 330 -14.30 -20.96 30.36
N ASP A 331 -15.36 -20.21 30.66
CA ASP A 331 -16.49 -20.02 29.77
C ASP A 331 -16.40 -18.65 29.07
N PHE A 332 -16.93 -18.57 27.86
CA PHE A 332 -17.10 -17.34 27.10
C PHE A 332 -18.52 -17.29 26.52
N GLN A 333 -19.20 -16.14 26.59
CA GLN A 333 -20.51 -15.93 25.96
C GLN A 333 -20.35 -15.02 24.75
N ALA A 334 -20.62 -15.55 23.55
CA ALA A 334 -20.54 -14.83 22.28
C ALA A 334 -21.56 -15.38 21.30
N ASP A 335 -22.08 -14.52 20.41
CA ASP A 335 -22.96 -14.97 19.32
C ASP A 335 -24.18 -15.77 19.81
N GLY A 336 -24.72 -15.41 20.98
CA GLY A 336 -25.82 -16.12 21.63
C GLY A 336 -25.50 -17.55 22.09
N LYS A 337 -24.23 -17.97 22.04
CA LYS A 337 -23.75 -19.30 22.44
C LYS A 337 -22.81 -19.22 23.64
N ALA A 338 -22.82 -20.30 24.43
CA ALA A 338 -21.81 -20.57 25.44
C ALA A 338 -20.64 -21.33 24.81
N TRP A 339 -19.43 -20.90 25.12
CA TRP A 339 -18.18 -21.45 24.60
C TRP A 339 -17.31 -21.91 25.75
N GLU A 340 -16.60 -23.02 25.56
CA GLU A 340 -15.71 -23.62 26.54
C GLU A 340 -14.26 -23.54 26.05
N LEU A 341 -13.38 -22.96 26.86
CA LEU A 341 -11.96 -22.83 26.55
C LEU A 341 -11.33 -24.22 26.45
N VAL A 342 -10.61 -24.46 25.36
CA VAL A 342 -9.70 -25.58 25.24
C VAL A 342 -8.29 -25.01 25.06
N SER A 343 -7.47 -25.13 26.11
CA SER A 343 -6.15 -24.47 26.18
C SER A 343 -5.14 -25.11 25.23
N TYR A 344 -5.27 -24.81 23.94
CA TYR A 344 -4.38 -25.22 22.87
C TYR A 344 -3.52 -24.05 22.39
N HIS A 345 -2.20 -24.24 22.42
CA HIS A 345 -1.20 -23.20 22.19
C HIS A 345 -0.30 -23.54 20.98
N PRO A 346 -0.76 -23.36 19.73
CA PRO A 346 -0.03 -23.84 18.55
C PRO A 346 1.37 -23.26 18.43
N HIS A 347 1.52 -21.96 18.71
CA HIS A 347 2.80 -21.23 18.63
C HIS A 347 3.68 -21.36 19.89
N ASN A 348 3.23 -22.12 20.91
CA ASN A 348 3.96 -22.32 22.16
C ASN A 348 3.97 -23.81 22.56
N GLY A 349 4.67 -24.62 21.75
CA GLY A 349 4.80 -26.08 22.00
C GLY A 349 3.66 -26.93 21.45
N GLY A 350 2.65 -26.34 20.80
CA GLY A 350 1.52 -27.04 20.16
C GLY A 350 1.77 -27.54 18.73
N GLY A 351 3.00 -27.40 18.22
CA GLY A 351 3.45 -27.93 16.92
C GLY A 351 3.42 -26.94 15.75
N GLY A 352 2.93 -25.72 15.94
CA GLY A 352 2.98 -24.65 14.95
C GLY A 352 4.34 -23.92 14.93
N PRO A 353 4.62 -23.11 13.90
CA PRO A 353 5.85 -22.30 13.83
C PRO A 353 5.86 -21.19 14.89
N ALA A 354 7.04 -20.63 15.18
CA ALA A 354 7.15 -19.48 16.09
C ALA A 354 6.33 -18.27 15.58
N TRP A 355 5.68 -17.54 16.48
CA TRP A 355 4.86 -16.38 16.11
C TRP A 355 5.69 -15.25 15.51
N SER A 356 5.16 -14.62 14.46
CA SER A 356 5.76 -13.46 13.80
C SER A 356 4.67 -12.43 13.52
N PRO A 357 4.62 -11.30 14.24
CA PRO A 357 3.56 -10.30 14.08
C PRO A 357 3.44 -9.70 12.67
N SER A 358 4.50 -9.77 11.86
CA SER A 358 4.51 -9.29 10.48
C SER A 358 4.00 -10.31 9.47
N ARG A 359 3.95 -11.60 9.83
CA ARG A 359 3.57 -12.70 8.93
C ARG A 359 2.33 -13.44 9.37
N HIS A 360 2.11 -13.56 10.67
CA HIS A 360 1.04 -14.34 11.27
C HIS A 360 -0.07 -13.43 11.79
N GLY A 361 -1.29 -13.95 11.75
CA GLY A 361 -2.50 -13.29 12.19
C GLY A 361 -3.67 -14.26 12.22
N ILE A 362 -4.89 -13.73 12.30
CA ILE A 362 -6.16 -14.45 12.18
C ILE A 362 -6.18 -15.33 10.92
N HIS A 363 -5.84 -14.77 9.75
CA HIS A 363 -5.91 -15.53 8.49
C HIS A 363 -5.00 -16.77 8.48
N SER A 364 -3.76 -16.65 8.98
CA SER A 364 -2.84 -17.78 9.05
C SER A 364 -3.18 -18.76 10.18
N TYR A 365 -3.80 -18.28 11.27
CA TYR A 365 -4.18 -19.10 12.42
C TYR A 365 -5.28 -20.11 12.08
N TYR A 366 -6.06 -19.87 11.02
CA TYR A 366 -7.01 -20.85 10.49
C TYR A 366 -6.36 -22.22 10.22
N THR A 367 -5.11 -22.25 9.72
CA THR A 367 -4.36 -23.50 9.49
C THR A 367 -4.13 -24.29 10.78
N GLU A 368 -3.84 -23.59 11.87
CA GLU A 368 -3.63 -24.20 13.19
C GLU A 368 -4.95 -24.73 13.76
N VAL A 369 -6.04 -23.96 13.62
CA VAL A 369 -7.39 -24.39 14.00
C VAL A 369 -7.82 -25.63 13.21
N LEU A 370 -7.63 -25.62 11.88
CA LEU A 370 -7.95 -26.76 11.03
C LEU A 370 -7.15 -28.01 11.44
N SER A 371 -5.83 -27.85 11.63
CA SER A 371 -4.94 -28.94 12.05
C SER A 371 -5.34 -29.51 13.41
N TRP A 372 -5.78 -28.65 14.32
CA TRP A 372 -6.23 -29.01 15.66
C TRP A 372 -7.52 -29.83 15.63
N ILE A 373 -8.53 -29.38 14.88
CA ILE A 373 -9.83 -30.07 14.75
C ILE A 373 -9.67 -31.40 14.01
N GLN A 374 -8.86 -31.47 12.95
CA GLN A 374 -8.60 -32.70 12.19
C GLN A 374 -7.93 -33.80 13.02
N LYS A 375 -7.22 -33.43 14.09
CA LYS A 375 -6.51 -34.37 14.99
C LYS A 375 -7.35 -34.84 16.18
N ALA A 376 -8.66 -34.57 16.19
CA ALA A 376 -9.55 -35.12 17.22
C ALA A 376 -9.49 -36.66 17.24
N ASN A 377 -9.32 -37.24 18.44
CA ASN A 377 -9.23 -38.69 18.63
C ASN A 377 -10.58 -39.39 18.49
#